data_AF-A0A7X7R3S4-F1
#
_entry.id   AF-A0A7X7R3S4-F1
#
_cell.length_a   1.000
_cell.length_b   1.000
_cell.length_c   1.000
_cell.angle_alpha   90.00
_cell.angle_beta   90.00
_cell.angle_gamma   90.00
#
_symmetry.space_group_name_H-M   'P 1'
#
loop_
_entity.id
_entity.type
_entity.pdbx_description
1 polymer ?
#
loop_
_entity_poly.entity_id
_entity_poly.type
_entity_poly.pdbx_seq_one_letter_code
_entity_poly.pdbx_strand_id
1 'polypeptide(L)' 'MTTQTLTWEEKQTLVKIENYFKHPDMSLYDKIFNALVIAEQELIDHCFASENERLRIEKFKDILNDLLPKISIDE' A
#
# COMPACT_ATOMS: atom_id res chain seq x y z
N MET A 1 11.21 -19.02 12.10
CA MET A 1 9.95 -18.45 11.60
C MET A 1 9.77 -17.09 12.26
N THR A 2 10.12 -16.01 11.57
CA THR A 2 9.84 -14.66 12.07
C THR A 2 8.43 -14.31 11.65
N THR A 3 7.46 -14.50 12.55
CA THR A 3 6.13 -13.89 12.44
C THR A 3 6.32 -12.37 12.51
N GLN A 4 6.52 -11.71 11.36
CA GLN A 4 6.69 -10.26 11.35
C GLN A 4 5.37 -9.62 11.79
N THR A 5 5.39 -8.99 12.96
CA THR A 5 4.21 -8.32 13.48
C THR A 5 4.05 -7.01 12.74
N LEU A 6 2.94 -6.86 12.03
CA LEU A 6 2.58 -5.60 11.37
C LEU A 6 2.38 -4.49 12.41
N THR A 7 2.87 -3.30 12.09
CA THR A 7 2.61 -2.09 12.87
C THR A 7 1.13 -1.72 12.82
N TRP A 8 0.70 -0.81 13.71
CA TRP A 8 -0.67 -0.31 13.67
C TRP A 8 -0.99 0.40 12.35
N GLU A 9 -0.05 1.19 11.82
CA GLU A 9 -0.22 1.94 10.57
C GLU A 9 -0.32 1.02 9.34
N GLU A 10 0.49 -0.04 9.32
CA GLU A 10 0.41 -1.09 8.30
C GLU A 10 -0.95 -1.79 8.31
N LYS A 11 -1.44 -2.18 9.50
CA LYS A 11 -2.77 -2.79 9.64
C LYS A 11 -3.89 -1.87 9.16
N GLN A 12 -3.84 -0.58 9.50
CA GLN A 12 -4.82 0.40 9.02
C GLN A 12 -4.75 0.56 7.50
N THR A 13 -3.55 0.51 6.93
CA THR A 13 -3.33 0.58 5.48
C THR A 13 -3.91 -0.64 4.76
N LEU A 14 -3.70 -1.86 5.28
CA LEU A 14 -4.31 -3.06 4.72
C LEU A 14 -5.84 -2.98 4.70
N VAL A 15 -6.47 -2.49 5.77
CA VAL A 15 -7.94 -2.30 5.80
C VAL A 15 -8.40 -1.33 4.70
N LYS A 16 -7.64 -0.27 4.41
CA LYS A 16 -7.98 0.66 3.32
C LYS A 16 -7.86 0.00 1.95
N ILE A 17 -6.79 -0.77 1.73
CA ILE A 17 -6.53 -1.50 0.49
C ILE A 17 -7.64 -2.51 0.22
N GLU A 18 -8.00 -3.31 1.22
CA GLU A 18 -9.08 -4.29 1.13
C GLU A 18 -10.43 -3.64 0.81
N ASN A 19 -10.70 -2.45 1.36
CA ASN A 19 -11.93 -1.71 1.06
C ASN A 19 -11.93 -1.08 -0.34
N TYR A 20 -10.77 -0.73 -0.88
CA TYR A 20 -10.62 -0.14 -2.21
C TYR A 20 -10.73 -1.20 -3.31
N PHE A 21 -9.93 -2.27 -3.22
CA PHE A 21 -9.93 -3.38 -4.17
C PHE A 21 -10.97 -4.42 -3.78
N LYS A 22 -12.24 -4.15 -4.08
CA LYS A 22 -13.38 -5.04 -3.77
C LYS A 22 -13.44 -6.31 -4.63
N HIS A 23 -12.47 -6.54 -5.51
CA HIS A 23 -12.47 -7.70 -6.40
C HIS A 23 -12.08 -8.96 -5.62
N PRO A 24 -12.96 -9.98 -5.54
CA PRO A 24 -12.74 -11.15 -4.69
C PRO A 24 -11.57 -12.03 -5.16
N ASP A 25 -11.25 -12.01 -6.45
CA ASP A 25 -10.18 -12.84 -7.03
C ASP A 25 -8.77 -12.22 -6.93
N MET A 26 -8.64 -11.01 -6.39
CA MET A 26 -7.34 -10.34 -6.27
C MET A 26 -6.68 -10.72 -4.95
N SER A 27 -5.46 -11.26 -5.02
CA SER A 27 -4.67 -11.63 -3.85
C SER A 27 -4.30 -10.40 -3.01
N LEU A 28 -3.92 -10.59 -1.74
CA LEU A 28 -3.51 -9.45 -0.92
C LEU A 28 -2.23 -8.82 -1.46
N TYR A 29 -1.30 -9.64 -1.94
CA TYR A 29 -0.10 -9.16 -2.62
C TYR A 29 -0.46 -8.33 -3.85
N ASP A 30 -1.33 -8.83 -4.72
CA ASP A 30 -1.76 -8.11 -5.93
C ASP A 30 -2.38 -6.76 -5.58
N LYS A 31 -3.23 -6.70 -4.54
CA LYS A 31 -3.84 -5.44 -4.11
C LYS A 31 -2.80 -4.42 -3.64
N ILE A 32 -1.79 -4.86 -2.88
CA ILE A 32 -0.72 -4.00 -2.38
C ILE A 32 0.18 -3.54 -3.53
N PHE A 33 0.55 -4.46 -4.42
CA PHE A 33 1.34 -4.15 -5.59
C PHE A 33 0.63 -3.12 -6.49
N ASN A 34 -0.66 -3.32 -6.78
CA ASN A 34 -1.44 -2.35 -7.56
C ASN A 34 -1.58 -1.00 -6.83
N ALA A 35 -1.78 -0.98 -5.51
CA ALA A 35 -1.80 0.26 -4.73
C ALA A 35 -0.47 1.03 -4.84
N LEU A 36 0.66 0.30 -4.83
CA LEU A 36 1.99 0.87 -4.94
C LEU A 36 2.21 1.51 -6.31
N VAL A 37 1.83 0.82 -7.38
CA VAL A 37 1.89 1.33 -8.75
C VAL A 37 1.05 2.60 -8.89
N ILE A 38 -0.17 2.63 -8.34
CA ILE A 38 -1.02 3.83 -8.37
C ILE A 38 -0.34 5.00 -7.64
N ALA A 39 0.15 4.78 -6.41
CA ALA A 39 0.79 5.83 -5.62
C ALA A 39 2.05 6.38 -6.31
N GLU A 40 2.84 5.52 -6.95
CA GLU A 40 4.01 5.94 -7.71
C GLU A 40 3.62 6.76 -8.94
N GLN A 41 2.59 6.33 -9.68
CA GLN A 41 2.09 7.05 -10.84
C GLN A 41 1.52 8.43 -10.47
N GLU A 42 0.79 8.53 -9.35
CA GLU A 42 0.27 9.82 -8.87
C GLU A 42 1.39 10.82 -8.57
N LEU A 43 2.53 10.36 -8.06
CA LEU A 43 3.70 11.20 -7.83
C LEU A 43 4.38 11.62 -9.14
N ILE A 44 4.54 10.68 -10.08
CA ILE A 44 5.17 10.94 -11.39
C ILE A 44 4.36 11.97 -12.19
N ASP A 45 3.05 11.76 -12.28
CA ASP A 45 2.15 12.61 -13.07
C ASP A 45 1.77 13.92 -12.36
N HIS A 46 2.29 14.14 -11.14
CA HIS A 46 1.93 15.27 -10.29
C HIS A 46 0.42 15.37 -10.04
N CYS A 47 -0.24 14.22 -9.87
CA CYS A 47 -1.66 14.08 -9.56
C CYS A 47 -1.94 14.39 -8.08
N PHE A 48 -1.54 15.57 -7.61
CA PHE A 48 -1.82 16.06 -6.26
C PHE A 48 -2.07 17.57 -6.30
N ALA A 49 -3.02 18.04 -5.51
CA ALA A 49 -3.42 19.44 -5.46
C ALA A 49 -2.58 20.28 -4.48
N SER A 50 -1.80 19.62 -3.61
CA SER A 50 -0.99 20.31 -2.61
C SER A 50 0.22 19.50 -2.17
N GLU A 51 1.21 20.19 -1.61
CA GLU A 51 2.39 19.57 -1.01
C GLU A 51 2.03 18.60 0.13
N ASN A 52 1.00 18.92 0.91
CA ASN A 52 0.52 18.03 1.96
C ASN A 52 -0.09 16.74 1.42
N GLU A 53 -0.72 16.79 0.23
CA GLU A 53 -1.21 15.59 -0.45
C GLU A 53 -0.05 14.76 -1.02
N ARG A 54 0.93 15.41 -1.64
CA ARG A 54 2.18 14.78 -2.09
C ARG A 54 2.86 13.99 -0.97
N LEU A 55 3.04 14.61 0.21
CA LEU A 55 3.63 13.97 1.39
C LEU A 55 2.82 12.78 1.90
N ARG A 56 1.48 12.82 1.78
CA ARG A 56 0.62 11.69 2.17
C ARG A 56 0.76 10.53 1.20
N ILE A 57 0.86 10.80 -0.10
CA ILE A 57 1.09 9.78 -1.13
C ILE A 57 2.47 9.15 -0.94
N GLU A 58 3.52 9.94 -0.68
CA GLU A 58 4.85 9.43 -0.34
C GLU A 58 4.83 8.53 0.89
N LYS A 59 4.22 8.99 1.98
CA LYS A 59 4.10 8.18 3.20
C LYS A 59 3.34 6.88 2.94
N PHE A 60 2.25 6.93 2.18
CA PHE A 60 1.48 5.76 1.81
C PHE A 60 2.33 4.77 1.01
N LYS A 61 3.06 5.25 0.00
CA LYS A 61 4.00 4.47 -0.80
C LYS A 61 5.05 3.78 0.06
N ASP A 62 5.63 4.47 1.04
CA ASP A 62 6.63 3.90 1.95
C ASP A 62 6.06 2.76 2.79
N ILE A 63 4.84 2.93 3.32
CA ILE A 63 4.14 1.87 4.07
C ILE A 63 3.88 0.64 3.18
N LEU A 64 3.53 0.84 1.91
CA LEU A 64 3.32 -0.27 0.96
C LEU A 64 4.62 -1.01 0.65
N ASN A 65 5.74 -0.29 0.49
CA ASN A 65 7.06 -0.89 0.30
C ASN A 65 7.50 -1.73 1.51
N ASP A 66 7.17 -1.28 2.72
CA ASP A 66 7.44 -2.05 3.95
C ASP A 66 6.52 -3.27 4.10
N LEU A 67 5.28 -3.19 3.60
CA LEU A 67 4.29 -4.28 3.63
C LEU A 67 4.58 -5.39 2.62
N LEU A 68 4.98 -5.04 1.40
CA LEU A 68 5.15 -5.98 0.29
C LEU A 68 6.04 -7.19 0.63
N PRO A 69 7.26 -7.04 1.20
CA PRO A 69 8.09 -8.19 1.55
C PRO A 69 7.56 -8.98 2.74
N LYS A 70 6.70 -8.40 3.58
CA LYS A 70 6.10 -9.10 4.74
C LYS A 70 5.02 -10.07 4.31
N ILE A 71 4.28 -9.71 3.27
CA ILE A 71 3.15 -10.49 2.75
C ILE A 71 3.61 -11.49 1.69
N SER A 72 4.66 -11.18 0.94
CA SER A 72 5.30 -12.12 0.01
C SER A 72 5.88 -13.39 0.67
N ILE A 73 5.99 -13.43 2.00
CA ILE A 73 6.48 -14.60 2.75
C ILE A 73 5.33 -15.55 3.13
N ASP A 74 4.08 -15.06 3.14
CA ASP A 74 2.90 -15.76 3.66
C ASP A 74 1.93 -16.25 2.54
N GLU A 75 2.21 -15.98 1.25
CA GLU A 75 1.52 -16.55 0.07
C GLU A 75 2.31 -17.70 -0.58
#